data_AF-A0A844XYY1-F1
#
_entry.id   AF-A0A844XYY1-F1
#
_cell.length_a   1.000
_cell.length_b   1.000
_cell.length_c   1.000
_cell.angle_alpha   90.00
_cell.angle_beta   90.00
_cell.angle_gamma   90.00
#
_symmetry.space_group_name_H-M   'P 1'
#
loop_
_entity.id
_entity.type
_entity.pdbx_description
1 polymer ?
#
loop_
_entity_poly.entity_id
_entity_poly.type
_entity_poly.pdbx_seq_one_letter_code
_entity_poly.pdbx_strand_id
1 'polypeptide(L)'
;MTEFEFVFLLYALLLGLSLIELLAGMGRALELKFASDAGGQSFKIGWLTPALAVFVMLDLLSFWIFAWRVRDLMTVSALSLLAVMMFASSYYLAARLVFPSEPDRFADLDTHYQRVKGVVMVILIALVGVQWLYLLSIESIRDGLLTPLAAGMTLVLVGLMAAVIFVRSPRWSLILLLLLVARYLVIYAL
;
A
#
# COMPACT_ATOMS: atom_id res chain seq x y z
N MET A 1 -2.36 29.58 -5.67
CA MET A 1 -2.06 28.36 -4.90
C MET A 1 -2.54 28.56 -3.49
N THR A 2 -3.44 27.70 -3.01
CA THR A 2 -3.79 27.62 -1.58
C THR A 2 -2.67 26.91 -0.81
N GLU A 3 -2.62 27.10 0.51
CA GLU A 3 -1.65 26.39 1.34
C GLU A 3 -1.82 24.86 1.21
N PHE A 4 -3.06 24.37 1.14
CA PHE A 4 -3.36 22.97 0.89
C PHE A 4 -2.80 22.49 -0.44
N GLU A 5 -3.01 23.25 -1.53
CA GLU A 5 -2.49 22.89 -2.86
C GLU A 5 -0.96 22.73 -2.85
N PHE A 6 -0.25 23.57 -2.09
CA PHE A 6 1.21 23.46 -1.95
C PHE A 6 1.63 22.14 -1.28
N VAL A 7 1.00 21.78 -0.16
CA VAL A 7 1.28 20.50 0.55
C VAL A 7 0.82 19.29 -0.26
N PHE A 8 -0.36 19.38 -0.86
CA PHE A 8 -0.96 18.31 -1.64
C PHE A 8 -0.16 18.02 -2.91
N LEU A 9 0.47 19.02 -3.52
CA LEU A 9 1.34 18.80 -4.67
C LEU A 9 2.55 17.93 -4.32
N LEU A 10 3.20 18.18 -3.17
CA LEU A 10 4.28 17.34 -2.66
C LEU A 10 3.78 15.91 -2.37
N TYR A 11 2.63 15.79 -1.71
CA TYR A 11 1.99 14.50 -1.42
C TYR A 11 1.69 13.69 -2.68
N ALA A 12 0.99 14.30 -3.63
CA ALA A 12 0.59 13.71 -4.90
C ALA A 12 1.79 13.28 -5.75
N LEU A 13 2.88 14.07 -5.75
CA LEU A 13 4.11 13.72 -6.44
C LEU A 13 4.72 12.44 -5.86
N LEU A 14 4.89 12.36 -4.54
CA LEU A 14 5.50 11.21 -3.87
C LEU A 14 4.61 9.95 -3.97
N LEU A 15 3.29 10.09 -3.86
CA LEU A 15 2.37 8.98 -4.08
C LEU A 15 2.35 8.52 -5.55
N GLY A 16 2.38 9.46 -6.49
CA GLY A 16 2.52 9.16 -7.92
C GLY A 16 3.79 8.37 -8.22
N LEU A 17 4.92 8.77 -7.63
CA LEU A 17 6.19 8.04 -7.73
C LEU A 17 6.09 6.62 -7.17
N SER A 18 5.33 6.43 -6.09
CA SER A 18 5.10 5.10 -5.48
C SER A 18 4.29 4.19 -6.42
N LEU A 19 3.28 4.74 -7.11
CA LEU A 19 2.55 4.00 -8.14
C LEU A 19 3.44 3.64 -9.33
N ILE A 20 4.25 4.60 -9.80
CA ILE A 20 5.19 4.37 -10.89
C ILE A 20 6.20 3.27 -10.52
N GLU A 21 6.73 3.26 -9.29
CA GLU A 21 7.66 2.22 -8.83
C GLU A 21 7.02 0.82 -8.87
N LEU A 22 5.75 0.69 -8.47
CA LEU A 22 5.04 -0.60 -8.54
C LEU A 22 4.83 -1.05 -9.99
N LEU A 23 4.42 -0.13 -10.87
CA LEU A 23 4.22 -0.42 -12.29
C LEU A 23 5.54 -0.77 -12.99
N ALA A 24 6.61 -0.02 -12.71
CA ALA A 24 7.95 -0.29 -13.22
C ALA A 24 8.49 -1.63 -12.71
N GLY A 25 8.28 -1.94 -11.43
CA GLY A 25 8.61 -3.23 -10.83
C GLY A 25 7.91 -4.40 -11.53
N MET A 26 6.62 -4.26 -11.80
CA MET A 26 5.85 -5.24 -12.59
C MET A 26 6.41 -5.37 -14.01
N GLY A 27 6.71 -4.25 -14.69
CA GLY A 27 7.30 -4.23 -16.03
C GLY A 27 8.62 -5.02 -16.08
N ARG A 28 9.55 -4.73 -15.15
CA ARG A 28 10.83 -5.46 -15.02
C ARG A 28 10.62 -6.97 -14.83
N ALA A 29 9.66 -7.36 -14.00
CA ALA A 29 9.35 -8.78 -13.76
C ALA A 29 8.76 -9.47 -15.01
N LEU A 30 7.90 -8.79 -15.77
CA LEU A 30 7.32 -9.31 -17.00
C LEU A 30 8.36 -9.43 -18.12
N GLU A 31 9.21 -8.42 -18.29
CA GLU A 31 10.31 -8.45 -19.27
C GLU A 31 11.24 -9.63 -19.01
N LEU A 32 11.63 -9.86 -17.75
CA LEU A 32 12.45 -11.00 -17.38
C LEU A 32 11.74 -12.33 -17.66
N LYS A 33 10.44 -12.42 -17.39
CA LYS A 33 9.66 -13.62 -17.69
C LYS A 33 9.67 -13.92 -19.19
N PHE A 34 9.40 -12.93 -20.04
CA PHE A 34 9.40 -13.12 -21.49
C PHE A 34 10.79 -13.49 -22.03
N ALA A 35 11.86 -12.88 -21.50
CA ALA A 35 13.23 -13.22 -21.87
C ALA A 35 13.60 -14.66 -21.45
N SER A 36 13.18 -15.08 -20.25
CA SER A 36 13.43 -16.43 -19.72
C SER A 36 12.69 -17.50 -20.52
N ASP A 37 11.42 -17.25 -20.86
CA ASP A 37 10.60 -18.14 -21.68
C ASP A 37 11.21 -18.34 -23.08
N ALA A 38 11.81 -17.29 -23.68
CA ALA A 38 12.51 -17.36 -24.96
C ALA A 38 13.88 -18.06 -24.87
N GLY A 39 14.60 -17.88 -23.75
CA GLY A 39 15.93 -18.44 -23.50
C GLY A 39 15.95 -19.84 -22.87
N GLY A 40 14.79 -20.45 -22.62
CA GLY A 40 14.66 -21.77 -22.00
C GLY A 40 14.98 -21.82 -20.49
N GLN A 41 15.02 -20.66 -19.81
CA GLN A 41 15.23 -20.57 -18.36
C GLN A 41 13.89 -20.55 -17.63
N SER A 42 13.80 -21.20 -16.46
CA SER A 42 12.57 -21.23 -15.67
C SER A 42 12.50 -20.05 -14.68
N PHE A 43 11.88 -18.94 -15.07
CA PHE A 43 11.52 -17.85 -14.17
C PHE A 43 10.02 -17.86 -13.87
N LYS A 44 9.64 -17.70 -12.59
CA LYS A 44 8.24 -17.69 -12.16
C LYS A 44 7.92 -16.42 -11.38
N ILE A 45 6.89 -15.70 -11.83
CA ILE A 45 6.37 -14.51 -11.13
C ILE A 45 5.50 -14.90 -9.92
N GLY A 46 4.76 -16.02 -10.04
CA GLY A 46 3.73 -16.37 -9.06
C GLY A 46 2.55 -15.39 -9.04
N TRP A 47 1.58 -15.64 -8.17
CA TRP A 47 0.42 -14.75 -7.98
C TRP A 47 0.55 -13.88 -6.72
N LEU A 48 1.46 -14.21 -5.80
CA LEU A 48 1.59 -13.49 -4.53
C LEU A 48 2.13 -12.08 -4.70
N THR A 49 3.21 -11.93 -5.47
CA THR A 49 3.82 -10.62 -5.73
C THR A 49 2.88 -9.69 -6.50
N PRO A 50 2.21 -10.12 -7.59
CA PRO A 50 1.18 -9.31 -8.24
C PRO A 50 -0.01 -8.96 -7.32
N ALA A 51 -0.52 -9.90 -6.53
CA ALA A 51 -1.63 -9.63 -5.63
C ALA A 51 -1.24 -8.63 -4.52
N LEU A 52 -0.01 -8.72 -4.01
CA LEU A 52 0.55 -7.73 -3.09
C LEU A 52 0.65 -6.36 -3.75
N ALA A 53 1.13 -6.28 -4.99
CA ALA A 53 1.22 -5.02 -5.72
C ALA A 53 -0.16 -4.36 -5.89
N VAL A 54 -1.17 -5.14 -6.31
CA VAL A 54 -2.54 -4.64 -6.45
C VAL A 54 -3.10 -4.15 -5.11
N PHE A 55 -2.87 -4.91 -4.03
CA PHE A 55 -3.27 -4.48 -2.70
C PHE A 55 -2.62 -3.14 -2.30
N VAL A 56 -1.30 -3.01 -2.45
CA VAL A 56 -0.57 -1.77 -2.12
C VAL A 56 -1.06 -0.60 -2.98
N MET A 57 -1.36 -0.81 -4.26
CA MET A 57 -1.93 0.23 -5.13
C MET A 57 -3.31 0.69 -4.64
N LEU A 58 -4.21 -0.25 -4.33
CA LEU A 58 -5.56 0.09 -3.85
C LEU A 58 -5.51 0.80 -2.50
N ASP A 59 -4.63 0.35 -1.62
CA ASP A 59 -4.36 0.94 -0.32
C ASP A 59 -3.87 2.39 -0.48
N LEU A 60 -2.84 2.62 -1.30
CA LEU A 60 -2.34 3.96 -1.64
C LEU A 60 -3.44 4.86 -2.21
N LEU A 61 -4.21 4.39 -3.18
CA LEU A 61 -5.30 5.16 -3.77
C LEU A 61 -6.36 5.56 -2.73
N SER A 62 -6.59 4.71 -1.73
CA SER A 62 -7.54 4.99 -0.66
C SER A 62 -7.09 6.17 0.19
N PHE A 63 -5.79 6.22 0.53
CA PHE A 63 -5.19 7.36 1.23
C PHE A 63 -5.20 8.62 0.39
N TRP A 64 -5.00 8.49 -0.92
CA TRP A 64 -5.06 9.64 -1.82
C TRP A 64 -6.46 10.26 -1.86
N ILE A 65 -7.50 9.45 -2.09
CA ILE A 65 -8.90 9.89 -2.07
C ILE A 65 -9.26 10.46 -0.70
N PHE A 66 -8.79 9.81 0.37
CA PHE A 66 -9.07 10.25 1.72
C PHE A 66 -8.50 11.65 2.00
N ALA A 67 -7.23 11.90 1.64
CA ALA A 67 -6.61 13.22 1.77
C ALA A 67 -7.41 14.31 1.04
N TRP A 68 -7.98 13.99 -0.13
CA TRP A 68 -8.86 14.90 -0.85
C TRP A 68 -10.17 15.18 -0.10
N ARG A 69 -10.77 14.17 0.56
CA ARG A 69 -12.02 14.31 1.31
C ARG A 69 -11.88 15.16 2.57
N VAL A 70 -10.73 15.10 3.25
CA VAL A 70 -10.46 15.85 4.49
C VAL A 70 -9.72 17.17 4.26
N ARG A 71 -9.52 17.59 3.01
CA ARG A 71 -8.72 18.77 2.64
C ARG A 71 -9.12 20.04 3.38
N ASP A 72 -10.42 20.25 3.60
CA ASP A 72 -10.96 21.47 4.20
C ASP A 72 -10.73 21.50 5.73
N LEU A 73 -10.23 20.40 6.30
CA LEU A 73 -9.95 20.22 7.73
C LEU A 73 -8.44 20.22 8.03
N MET A 74 -7.59 20.30 7.00
CA MET A 74 -6.14 20.26 7.18
C MET A 74 -5.56 21.66 7.43
N THR A 75 -4.94 21.84 8.59
CA THR A 75 -4.12 23.03 8.87
C THR A 75 -2.73 22.86 8.30
N VAL A 76 -2.27 23.81 7.47
CA VAL A 76 -0.93 23.77 6.88
C VAL A 76 0.09 24.38 7.83
N SER A 77 1.13 23.61 8.12
CA SER A 77 2.25 23.99 8.98
C SER A 77 3.52 23.28 8.54
N ALA A 78 4.69 23.70 9.04
CA ALA A 78 5.93 22.97 8.82
C ALA A 78 5.84 21.52 9.30
N LEU A 79 5.13 21.26 10.40
CA LEU A 79 4.92 19.91 10.92
C LEU A 79 4.03 19.07 10.00
N SER A 80 2.97 19.65 9.43
CA SER A 80 2.11 18.92 8.48
C SER A 80 2.86 18.58 7.19
N LEU A 81 3.73 19.48 6.70
CA LEU A 81 4.62 19.21 5.56
C LEU A 81 5.55 18.03 5.84
N LEU A 82 6.23 18.04 6.99
CA LEU A 82 7.10 16.94 7.40
C LEU A 82 6.32 15.61 7.54
N ALA A 83 5.14 15.66 8.16
CA ALA A 83 4.29 14.48 8.35
C ALA A 83 3.85 13.88 7.00
N VAL A 84 3.37 14.71 6.07
CA VAL A 84 2.93 14.30 4.73
C VAL A 84 4.09 13.73 3.91
N MET A 85 5.26 14.37 3.97
CA MET A 85 6.47 13.88 3.31
C MET A 85 6.86 12.50 3.86
N MET A 86 6.97 12.35 5.18
CA MET A 86 7.31 11.08 5.83
C MET A 86 6.30 9.98 5.51
N PHE A 87 5.00 10.32 5.51
CA PHE A 87 3.92 9.42 5.16
C PHE A 87 4.05 8.91 3.72
N ALA A 88 4.21 9.81 2.75
CA ALA A 88 4.32 9.44 1.35
C ALA A 88 5.65 8.73 1.01
N SER A 89 6.76 9.12 1.65
CA SER A 89 8.05 8.42 1.50
C SER A 89 8.00 6.98 2.07
N SER A 90 7.25 6.76 3.14
CA SER A 90 7.04 5.41 3.69
C SER A 90 6.25 4.53 2.71
N TYR A 91 5.26 5.10 2.01
CA TYR A 91 4.57 4.43 0.91
C TYR A 91 5.52 4.09 -0.23
N TYR A 92 6.39 5.01 -0.63
CA TYR A 92 7.40 4.75 -1.66
C TYR A 92 8.31 3.58 -1.26
N LEU A 93 8.74 3.53 0.00
CA LEU A 93 9.52 2.42 0.51
C LEU A 93 8.74 1.09 0.44
N ALA A 94 7.49 1.07 0.88
CA ALA A 94 6.64 -0.12 0.78
C ALA A 94 6.49 -0.58 -0.68
N ALA A 95 6.19 0.35 -1.59
CA ALA A 95 6.08 0.11 -3.04
C ALA A 95 7.35 -0.50 -3.64
N ARG A 96 8.51 0.10 -3.32
CA ARG A 96 9.82 -0.37 -3.78
C ARG A 96 10.16 -1.78 -3.29
N LEU A 97 9.66 -2.19 -2.12
CA LEU A 97 9.92 -3.52 -1.56
C LEU A 97 9.08 -4.63 -2.22
N VAL A 98 7.94 -4.31 -2.84
CA VAL A 98 7.04 -5.31 -3.43
C VAL A 98 7.75 -6.11 -4.52
N PHE A 99 8.43 -5.43 -5.44
CA PHE A 99 9.22 -6.07 -6.49
C PHE A 99 10.71 -5.97 -6.19
N PRO A 100 11.51 -7.03 -6.43
CA PRO A 100 12.96 -6.92 -6.29
C PRO A 100 13.54 -5.96 -7.33
N SER A 101 14.60 -5.24 -6.96
CA SER A 101 15.33 -4.38 -7.90
C SER A 101 16.06 -5.18 -8.98
N GLU A 102 16.48 -6.40 -8.65
CA GLU A 102 17.18 -7.35 -9.52
C GLU A 102 16.36 -8.67 -9.56
N PRO A 103 15.32 -8.77 -10.40
CA PRO A 103 14.45 -9.95 -10.46
C PRO A 103 15.18 -11.21 -10.95
N ASP A 104 16.26 -11.06 -11.71
CA ASP A 104 17.13 -12.10 -12.27
C ASP A 104 17.83 -12.94 -11.19
N ARG A 105 17.99 -12.40 -9.99
CA ARG A 105 18.55 -13.11 -8.84
C ARG A 105 17.58 -14.10 -8.19
N PHE A 106 16.34 -14.15 -8.65
CA PHE A 106 15.31 -15.05 -8.14
C PHE A 106 14.81 -15.96 -9.26
N ALA A 107 14.83 -17.28 -9.02
CA ALA A 107 14.12 -18.23 -9.90
C ALA A 107 12.59 -18.14 -9.73
N ASP A 108 12.13 -17.75 -8.54
CA ASP A 108 10.72 -17.61 -8.18
C ASP A 108 10.49 -16.38 -7.30
N LEU A 109 9.67 -15.44 -7.76
CA LEU A 109 9.32 -14.23 -7.03
C LEU A 109 8.48 -14.50 -5.77
N ASP A 110 7.82 -15.66 -5.65
CA ASP A 110 7.15 -16.02 -4.40
C ASP A 110 8.16 -16.13 -3.25
N THR A 111 9.42 -16.47 -3.55
CA THR A 111 10.50 -16.47 -2.54
C THR A 111 10.81 -15.06 -2.05
N HIS A 112 10.84 -14.08 -2.96
CA HIS A 112 11.01 -12.67 -2.60
C HIS A 112 9.84 -12.19 -1.75
N TYR A 113 8.60 -12.46 -2.18
CA TYR A 113 7.39 -12.12 -1.45
C TYR A 113 7.44 -12.57 0.01
N GLN A 114 7.80 -13.83 0.29
CA GLN A 114 7.85 -14.35 1.66
C GLN A 114 8.85 -13.60 2.54
N ARG A 115 9.93 -13.05 1.98
CA ARG A 115 10.94 -12.27 2.72
C ARG A 115 10.46 -10.86 3.03
N VAL A 116 9.74 -10.21 2.12
CA VAL A 116 9.40 -8.78 2.23
C VAL A 116 8.00 -8.51 2.78
N LYS A 117 7.05 -9.45 2.64
CA LYS A 117 5.64 -9.20 2.99
C LYS A 117 5.44 -8.71 4.43
N GLY A 118 6.23 -9.22 5.38
CA GLY A 118 6.14 -8.81 6.78
C GLY A 118 6.48 -7.34 6.95
N VAL A 119 7.57 -6.90 6.32
CA VAL A 119 8.02 -5.51 6.35
C VAL A 119 7.01 -4.60 5.67
N VAL A 120 6.52 -4.98 4.48
CA VAL A 120 5.50 -4.20 3.75
C VAL A 120 4.24 -4.04 4.60
N MET A 121 3.70 -5.12 5.17
CA MET A 121 2.50 -5.07 6.00
C MET A 121 2.69 -4.24 7.27
N VAL A 122 3.86 -4.32 7.92
CA VAL A 122 4.17 -3.48 9.09
C VAL A 122 4.20 -1.99 8.73
N ILE A 123 4.80 -1.63 7.59
CA ILE A 123 4.79 -0.23 7.11
C ILE A 123 3.35 0.24 6.90
N LEU A 124 2.51 -0.53 6.21
CA LEU A 124 1.12 -0.16 5.95
C LEU A 124 0.28 -0.06 7.23
N ILE A 125 0.43 -1.01 8.17
CA ILE A 125 -0.22 -0.94 9.48
C ILE A 125 0.19 0.34 10.23
N ALA A 126 1.48 0.69 10.22
CA ALA A 126 1.97 1.91 10.85
C ALA A 126 1.35 3.16 10.22
N LEU A 127 1.22 3.19 8.88
CA LEU A 127 0.60 4.30 8.16
C LEU A 127 -0.89 4.43 8.48
N VAL A 128 -1.63 3.32 8.56
CA VAL A 128 -3.03 3.30 9.05
C VAL A 128 -3.10 3.84 10.48
N GLY A 129 -2.18 3.44 11.36
CA GLY A 129 -2.12 3.92 12.74
C GLY A 129 -1.87 5.43 12.84
N VAL A 130 -0.91 5.95 12.07
CA VAL A 130 -0.61 7.39 12.01
C VAL A 130 -1.81 8.18 11.48
N GLN A 131 -2.47 7.68 10.43
CA GLN A 131 -3.69 8.30 9.90
C GLN A 131 -4.79 8.32 10.97
N TRP A 132 -5.06 7.19 11.63
CA TRP A 132 -6.07 7.12 12.68
C TRP A 132 -5.79 8.06 13.84
N LEU A 133 -4.54 8.13 14.30
CA LEU A 133 -4.13 9.05 15.35
C LEU A 133 -4.37 10.51 14.94
N TYR A 134 -4.02 10.87 13.71
CA TYR A 134 -4.30 12.19 13.17
C TYR A 134 -5.81 12.48 13.15
N LEU A 135 -6.61 11.55 12.67
CA LEU A 135 -8.05 11.80 12.55
C LEU A 135 -8.80 11.84 13.88
N LEU A 136 -8.37 11.04 14.86
CA LEU A 136 -8.90 11.13 16.23
C LEU A 136 -8.59 12.47 16.89
N SER A 137 -7.56 13.18 16.43
CA SER A 137 -7.26 14.54 16.89
C SER A 137 -8.26 15.59 16.38
N ILE A 138 -9.02 15.28 15.32
CA ILE A 138 -10.00 16.19 14.70
C ILE A 138 -11.39 15.92 15.29
N GLU A 139 -11.89 16.86 16.09
CA GLU A 139 -13.15 16.71 16.83
C GLU A 139 -14.35 16.46 15.91
N SER A 140 -14.42 17.11 14.75
CA SER A 140 -15.51 16.96 13.79
C SER A 140 -15.58 15.58 13.10
N ILE A 141 -14.49 14.80 13.09
CA ILE A 141 -14.43 13.46 12.45
C ILE A 141 -14.45 12.36 13.51
N ARG A 142 -13.99 12.64 14.74
CA ARG A 142 -13.79 11.66 15.81
C ARG A 142 -15.01 10.76 16.02
N ASP A 143 -16.19 11.33 16.17
CA ASP A 143 -17.40 10.55 16.46
C ASP A 143 -17.80 9.64 15.29
N GLY A 144 -17.57 10.08 14.04
CA GLY A 144 -17.79 9.25 12.85
C GLY A 144 -16.81 8.08 12.76
N LEU A 145 -15.56 8.28 13.17
CA LEU A 145 -14.52 7.24 13.21
C LEU A 145 -14.77 6.17 14.26
N LEU A 146 -15.32 6.57 15.41
CA LEU A 146 -15.61 5.65 16.52
C LEU A 146 -16.92 4.87 16.31
N THR A 147 -17.62 5.07 15.18
CA THR A 147 -18.76 4.23 14.84
C THR A 147 -18.33 2.75 14.74
N PRO A 148 -19.15 1.79 15.21
CA PRO A 148 -18.81 0.38 15.16
C PRO A 148 -18.46 -0.11 13.75
N LEU A 149 -19.10 0.49 12.73
CA LEU A 149 -18.84 0.16 11.33
C LEU A 149 -17.45 0.63 10.88
N ALA A 150 -17.09 1.90 11.10
CA ALA A 150 -15.79 2.44 10.69
C ALA A 150 -14.64 1.76 11.44
N ALA A 151 -14.75 1.66 12.76
CA ALA A 151 -13.78 0.96 13.59
C ALA A 151 -13.67 -0.52 13.20
N GLY A 152 -14.80 -1.21 12.98
CA GLY A 152 -14.84 -2.60 12.53
C GLY A 152 -14.17 -2.80 11.17
N MET A 153 -14.42 -1.92 10.20
CA MET A 153 -13.80 -1.96 8.88
C MET A 153 -12.29 -1.75 8.91
N THR A 154 -11.78 -0.92 9.83
CA THR A 154 -10.34 -0.75 10.04
C THR A 154 -9.75 -1.96 10.78
N LEU A 155 -10.41 -2.48 11.80
CA LEU A 155 -9.96 -3.67 12.52
C LEU A 155 -9.87 -4.88 11.59
N VAL A 156 -10.83 -5.05 10.67
CA VAL A 156 -10.76 -6.09 9.63
C VAL A 156 -9.54 -5.88 8.72
N LEU A 157 -9.29 -4.65 8.27
CA LEU A 157 -8.13 -4.33 7.44
C LEU A 157 -6.81 -4.67 8.15
N VAL A 158 -6.61 -4.16 9.38
CA VAL A 158 -5.41 -4.39 10.17
C VAL A 158 -5.26 -5.86 10.57
N GLY A 159 -6.36 -6.52 10.93
CA GLY A 159 -6.38 -7.95 11.26
C GLY A 159 -5.97 -8.84 10.09
N LEU A 160 -6.45 -8.53 8.89
CA LEU A 160 -6.04 -9.24 7.66
C LEU A 160 -4.57 -8.98 7.33
N MET A 161 -4.07 -7.74 7.43
CA MET A 161 -2.65 -7.43 7.24
C MET A 161 -1.77 -8.18 8.25
N ALA A 162 -2.18 -8.19 9.52
CA ALA A 162 -1.50 -8.94 10.58
C ALA A 162 -1.48 -10.45 10.26
N ALA A 163 -2.59 -11.02 9.78
CA ALA A 163 -2.61 -12.42 9.36
C ALA A 163 -1.62 -12.72 8.22
N VAL A 164 -1.43 -11.81 7.26
CA VAL A 164 -0.44 -11.98 6.18
C VAL A 164 1.00 -12.00 6.71
N ILE A 165 1.30 -11.27 7.79
CA ILE A 165 2.64 -11.27 8.41
C ILE A 165 3.02 -12.69 8.89
N PHE A 166 2.09 -13.39 9.53
CA PHE A 166 2.38 -14.66 10.20
C PHE A 166 2.14 -15.91 9.33
N VAL A 167 1.31 -15.82 8.30
CA VAL A 167 1.00 -16.97 7.44
C VAL A 167 2.26 -17.43 6.70
N ARG A 168 2.58 -18.73 6.67
CA ARG A 168 3.71 -19.24 5.86
C ARG A 168 3.27 -19.92 4.57
N SER A 169 2.03 -20.36 4.50
CA SER A 169 1.50 -21.06 3.33
C SER A 169 1.21 -20.09 2.18
N PRO A 170 1.72 -20.34 0.96
CA PRO A 170 1.43 -19.54 -0.23
C PRO A 170 -0.07 -19.40 -0.52
N ARG A 171 -0.84 -20.50 -0.39
CA ARG A 171 -2.28 -20.50 -0.68
C ARG A 171 -3.05 -19.58 0.26
N TRP A 172 -2.78 -19.66 1.56
CA TRP A 172 -3.43 -18.81 2.54
C TRP A 172 -2.99 -17.34 2.42
N SER A 173 -1.72 -17.10 2.09
CA SER A 173 -1.23 -15.74 1.79
C SER A 173 -1.98 -15.13 0.61
N LEU A 174 -2.20 -15.90 -0.46
CA LEU A 174 -2.97 -15.45 -1.61
C LEU A 174 -4.42 -15.15 -1.24
N ILE A 175 -5.09 -16.05 -0.50
CA ILE A 175 -6.47 -15.83 -0.05
C ILE A 175 -6.59 -14.55 0.77
N LEU A 176 -5.68 -14.32 1.73
CA LEU A 176 -5.69 -13.11 2.55
C LEU A 176 -5.45 -11.83 1.71
N LEU A 177 -4.55 -11.86 0.74
CA LEU A 177 -4.33 -10.74 -0.19
C LEU A 177 -5.58 -10.47 -1.04
N LEU A 178 -6.25 -11.51 -1.54
CA LEU A 178 -7.49 -11.36 -2.30
C LEU A 178 -8.63 -10.82 -1.43
N LEU A 179 -8.71 -11.22 -0.16
CA LEU A 179 -9.67 -10.65 0.80
C LEU A 179 -9.40 -9.17 1.05
N LEU A 180 -8.13 -8.77 1.18
CA LEU A 180 -7.74 -7.36 1.32
C LEU A 180 -8.13 -6.54 0.08
N VAL A 181 -7.86 -7.07 -1.12
CA VAL A 181 -8.27 -6.45 -2.39
C VAL A 181 -9.80 -6.34 -2.48
N ALA A 182 -10.52 -7.43 -2.21
CA ALA A 182 -11.98 -7.45 -2.25
C ALA A 182 -12.59 -6.44 -1.27
N ARG A 183 -12.03 -6.32 -0.06
CA ARG A 183 -12.44 -5.32 0.92
C ARG A 183 -12.35 -3.89 0.36
N TYR A 184 -11.29 -3.56 -0.36
CA TYR A 184 -11.17 -2.24 -1.01
C TYR A 184 -12.19 -2.03 -2.12
N LEU A 185 -12.40 -3.03 -2.97
CA LEU A 185 -13.38 -2.96 -4.05
C LEU A 185 -14.81 -2.77 -3.53
N VAL A 186 -15.18 -3.46 -2.44
CA VAL A 186 -16.48 -3.29 -1.79
C VAL A 186 -16.64 -1.85 -1.29
N ILE A 187 -15.62 -1.27 -0.66
CA ILE A 187 -15.69 0.10 -0.14
C ILE A 187 -15.78 1.14 -1.26
N TYR A 188 -15.13 0.92 -2.40
CA TYR A 188 -15.27 1.83 -3.54
C TYR A 188 -16.60 1.70 -4.28
N ALA A 189 -17.33 0.61 -4.09
CA ALA A 189 -18.65 0.40 -4.66
C ALA A 189 -19.79 0.97 -3.79
N LEU A 190 -19.50 1.38 -2.56
CA LEU A 190 -20.42 2.04 -1.62
C LEU A 190 -20.31 3.58 -1.73
#